data_AF-A0A4P5R0K4-F1
#
_entry.id   AF-A0A4P5R0K4-F1
#
_cell.length_a   1.000
_cell.length_b   1.000
_cell.length_c   1.000
_cell.angle_alpha   90.00
_cell.angle_beta   90.00
_cell.angle_gamma   90.00
#
_symmetry.space_group_name_H-M   'P 1'
#
loop_
_entity.id
_entity.type
_entity.pdbx_description
1 polymer ?
#
loop_
_entity_poly.entity_id
_entity_poly.type
_entity_poly.pdbx_seq_one_letter_code
_entity_poly.pdbx_strand_id
1 'polypeptide(L)'
;MNIPTVCFVPAGIHRFRAAAQPFVEALARVGVIHYSGKDAAKFVNSFHGDPSAWWKSAEVQEAREAFVARYANFSDNWLEAWQEEFESLLAE
;
A
#
# COMPACT_ATOMS: atom_id res chain seq x y z
N MET A 1 1.75 4.77 -10.34
CA MET A 1 0.66 3.92 -10.91
C MET A 1 -0.53 3.87 -9.95
N ASN A 2 -1.76 4.12 -10.43
CA ASN A 2 -3.00 4.03 -9.65
C ASN A 2 -3.94 2.95 -10.22
N ILE A 3 -3.62 1.67 -9.97
CA ILE A 3 -4.30 0.50 -10.53
C ILE A 3 -4.99 -0.26 -9.39
N PRO A 4 -6.26 -0.67 -9.51
CA PRO A 4 -6.93 -1.52 -8.54
C PRO A 4 -6.08 -2.71 -8.12
N THR A 5 -5.78 -2.79 -6.83
CA THR A 5 -4.85 -3.79 -6.28
C THR A 5 -5.45 -4.44 -5.06
N VAL A 6 -5.44 -5.76 -5.02
CA VAL A 6 -5.79 -6.58 -3.86
C VAL A 6 -4.63 -7.53 -3.59
N CYS A 7 -4.16 -7.54 -2.35
CA CYS A 7 -3.09 -8.40 -1.88
C CYS A 7 -3.61 -9.35 -0.79
N PHE A 8 -3.10 -10.57 -0.75
CA PHE A 8 -3.29 -11.45 0.41
C PHE A 8 -1.93 -11.70 1.09
N VAL A 9 -1.90 -11.53 2.41
CA VAL A 9 -0.71 -11.65 3.24
C VAL A 9 -1.02 -12.64 4.37
N PRO A 10 -0.77 -13.95 4.19
CA PRO A 10 -1.12 -14.95 5.19
C PRO A 10 -0.45 -14.65 6.54
N ALA A 11 -1.25 -14.70 7.61
CA ALA A 11 -0.75 -14.51 8.96
C ALA A 11 0.34 -15.54 9.27
N GLY A 12 1.43 -15.09 9.92
CA GLY A 12 2.52 -15.96 10.36
C GLY A 12 3.61 -16.23 9.33
N ILE A 13 3.39 -15.95 8.04
CA ILE A 13 4.42 -16.04 7.00
C ILE A 13 5.16 -14.71 6.86
N HIS A 14 4.40 -13.63 6.70
CA HIS A 14 4.95 -12.28 6.59
C HIS A 14 4.63 -11.49 7.86
N ARG A 15 5.60 -10.68 8.31
CA ARG A 15 5.42 -9.78 9.45
C ARG A 15 5.77 -8.37 9.02
N PHE A 16 4.83 -7.46 9.26
CA PHE A 16 5.10 -6.04 9.11
C PHE A 16 5.88 -5.52 10.32
N ARG A 17 6.74 -4.54 10.07
CA ARG A 17 7.39 -3.80 11.16
C ARG A 17 6.31 -3.03 11.93
N ALA A 18 6.50 -2.83 13.24
CA ALA A 18 5.55 -2.07 14.06
C ALA A 18 5.22 -0.68 13.48
N ALA A 19 6.22 0.00 12.89
CA ALA A 19 6.04 1.30 12.25
C ALA A 19 5.17 1.26 10.98
N ALA A 20 5.03 0.11 10.33
CA ALA A 20 4.18 -0.08 9.15
C ALA A 20 2.75 -0.50 9.52
N GLN A 21 2.52 -0.95 10.76
CA GLN A 21 1.25 -1.49 11.23
C GLN A 21 0.06 -0.56 10.97
N PRO A 22 0.12 0.77 11.24
CA PRO A 22 -1.01 1.66 11.00
C PRO A 22 -1.41 1.74 9.52
N PHE A 23 -0.42 1.71 8.62
CA PHE A 23 -0.65 1.79 7.17
C PHE A 23 -1.22 0.46 6.64
N VAL A 24 -0.71 -0.66 7.13
CA VAL A 24 -1.21 -2.01 6.77
C VAL A 24 -2.64 -2.19 7.27
N GLU A 25 -2.94 -1.78 8.49
CA GLU A 25 -4.29 -1.84 9.05
C GLU A 25 -5.26 -0.94 8.29
N ALA A 26 -4.84 0.26 7.87
CA ALA A 26 -5.64 1.13 7.01
C ALA A 26 -5.95 0.45 5.67
N LEU A 27 -4.95 -0.16 5.03
CA LEU A 27 -5.14 -0.91 3.77
C LEU A 27 -6.03 -2.15 3.95
N ALA A 28 -5.92 -2.85 5.08
CA ALA A 28 -6.77 -4.00 5.39
C ALA A 28 -8.22 -3.59 5.64
N ARG A 29 -8.43 -2.47 6.34
CA ARG A 29 -9.77 -1.89 6.60
C ARG A 29 -10.52 -1.59 5.30
N VAL A 30 -9.82 -1.09 4.28
CA VAL A 30 -10.42 -0.73 2.99
C VAL A 30 -10.39 -1.88 1.96
N GLY A 31 -9.96 -3.08 2.35
CA GLY A 31 -9.98 -4.27 1.47
C GLY A 31 -8.83 -4.37 0.47
N VAL A 32 -7.78 -3.56 0.59
CA VAL A 32 -6.56 -3.72 -0.23
C VAL A 32 -5.71 -4.89 0.28
N ILE A 33 -5.66 -5.11 1.60
CA ILE A 33 -4.95 -6.23 2.21
C ILE A 33 -5.95 -7.21 2.85
N HIS A 34 -5.80 -8.49 2.52
CA HIS A 34 -6.50 -9.59 3.18
C HIS A 34 -5.51 -10.56 3.82
N TYR A 35 -5.92 -11.30 4.83
CA TYR A 35 -5.06 -12.26 5.54
C TYR A 35 -5.21 -13.71 5.06
N SER A 36 -6.06 -13.95 4.05
CA SER A 36 -6.19 -15.24 3.40
C SER A 36 -6.54 -15.06 1.92
N GLY A 37 -6.08 -15.98 1.07
CA GLY A 37 -6.47 -16.00 -0.34
C GLY A 37 -7.97 -16.21 -0.53
N LYS A 38 -8.63 -16.93 0.39
CA LYS A 38 -10.08 -17.16 0.38
C LYS A 38 -10.87 -15.85 0.56
N ASP A 39 -10.43 -14.99 1.47
CA ASP A 39 -11.12 -13.72 1.72
C ASP A 39 -10.87 -12.72 0.59
N ALA A 40 -9.64 -12.65 0.08
CA ALA A 40 -9.32 -11.85 -1.11
C ALA A 40 -10.16 -12.27 -2.32
N ALA A 41 -10.28 -13.57 -2.59
CA ALA A 41 -11.08 -14.07 -3.70
C ALA A 41 -12.57 -13.73 -3.55
N LYS A 42 -13.14 -13.88 -2.35
CA LYS A 42 -14.52 -13.46 -2.07
C LYS A 42 -14.73 -11.96 -2.31
N PHE A 43 -13.79 -11.14 -1.85
CA PHE A 43 -13.83 -9.70 -2.02
C PHE A 43 -13.78 -9.31 -3.51
N VAL A 44 -12.81 -9.82 -4.26
CA VAL A 44 -12.71 -9.56 -5.72
C VAL A 44 -13.97 -10.02 -6.47
N ASN A 45 -14.51 -11.19 -6.12
CA ASN A 45 -15.72 -11.70 -6.77
C ASN A 45 -16.97 -10.86 -6.49
N SER A 46 -17.02 -10.11 -5.39
CA SER A 46 -18.16 -9.22 -5.07
C SER A 46 -18.30 -8.03 -6.00
N PHE A 47 -17.25 -7.68 -6.76
CA PHE A 47 -17.29 -6.57 -7.72
C PHE A 47 -17.97 -6.92 -9.04
N HIS A 48 -18.25 -8.20 -9.30
CA HIS A 48 -18.84 -8.66 -10.57
C HIS A 48 -18.11 -8.13 -11.81
N GLY A 49 -16.78 -7.95 -11.71
CA GLY A 49 -15.92 -7.47 -12.79
C GLY A 49 -15.63 -5.97 -12.81
N ASP A 50 -16.28 -5.15 -11.97
CA ASP A 50 -16.02 -3.70 -11.91
C ASP A 50 -15.62 -3.23 -10.49
N PRO A 51 -14.31 -3.13 -10.19
CA PRO A 51 -13.82 -2.62 -8.92
C PRO A 51 -13.77 -1.08 -8.88
N SER A 52 -14.19 -0.37 -9.93
CA SER A 52 -13.91 1.07 -10.10
C SER A 52 -14.49 1.94 -8.99
N ALA A 53 -15.73 1.66 -8.57
CA ALA A 53 -16.41 2.44 -7.54
C ALA A 53 -15.71 2.30 -6.17
N TRP A 54 -15.32 1.09 -5.80
CA TRP A 54 -14.53 0.83 -4.60
C TRP A 54 -13.16 1.51 -4.71
N TRP A 55 -12.44 1.24 -5.79
CA TRP A 55 -11.07 1.73 -5.93
C TRP A 55 -10.97 3.24 -5.92
N LYS A 56 -11.90 3.94 -6.57
CA LYS A 56 -11.94 5.42 -6.65
C LYS A 56 -12.52 6.08 -5.40
N SER A 57 -12.99 5.31 -4.41
CA SER A 57 -13.50 5.89 -3.17
C SER A 57 -12.41 6.64 -2.42
N ALA A 58 -12.80 7.71 -1.72
CA ALA A 58 -11.87 8.55 -0.96
C ALA A 58 -11.09 7.73 0.07
N GLU A 59 -11.78 6.86 0.82
CA GLU A 59 -11.15 6.02 1.85
C GLU A 59 -10.07 5.09 1.28
N VAL A 60 -10.31 4.48 0.12
CA VAL A 60 -9.33 3.61 -0.53
C VAL A 60 -8.14 4.41 -1.06
N GLN A 61 -8.40 5.54 -1.71
CA GLN A 61 -7.34 6.39 -2.25
C GLN A 61 -6.47 6.98 -1.14
N GLU A 62 -7.06 7.48 -0.05
CA GLU A 62 -6.34 8.01 1.11
C GLU A 62 -5.45 6.96 1.76
N ALA A 63 -5.99 5.76 2.04
CA ALA A 63 -5.20 4.67 2.63
C ALA A 63 -4.04 4.25 1.71
N ARG A 64 -4.30 4.17 0.40
CA ARG A 64 -3.28 3.85 -0.62
C ARG A 64 -2.20 4.93 -0.67
N GLU A 65 -2.58 6.19 -0.79
CA GLU A 65 -1.66 7.31 -0.94
C GLU A 65 -0.77 7.47 0.29
N ALA A 66 -1.33 7.32 1.49
CA ALA A 66 -0.55 7.31 2.73
C ALA A 66 0.50 6.19 2.75
N PHE A 67 0.16 4.97 2.30
CA PHE A 67 1.11 3.87 2.20
C PHE A 67 2.18 4.14 1.13
N VAL A 68 1.77 4.60 -0.05
CA VAL A 68 2.68 4.86 -1.19
C VAL A 68 3.68 5.96 -0.83
N ALA A 69 3.23 7.08 -0.26
CA ALA A 69 4.10 8.17 0.15
C ALA A 69 5.20 7.71 1.13
N ARG A 70 4.92 6.71 1.96
CA ARG A 70 5.84 6.23 2.99
C ARG A 70 6.76 5.09 2.55
N TYR A 71 6.25 4.16 1.73
CA TYR A 71 6.90 2.88 1.46
C TYR A 71 7.07 2.56 -0.03
N ALA A 72 6.49 3.35 -0.92
CA ALA A 72 6.57 3.15 -2.36
C ALA A 72 6.67 4.50 -3.09
N ASN A 73 7.42 5.46 -2.51
CA ASN A 73 7.60 6.75 -3.13
C ASN A 73 8.55 6.61 -4.31
N PHE A 74 7.99 6.62 -5.52
CA PHE A 74 8.71 6.63 -6.78
C PHE A 74 8.70 8.06 -7.33
N SER A 75 9.28 9.01 -6.59
CA SER A 75 9.38 10.38 -7.07
C SER A 75 10.26 10.40 -8.32
N ASP A 76 9.91 11.24 -9.30
CA ASP A 76 10.68 11.33 -10.55
C ASP A 76 12.11 11.84 -10.30
N ASN A 77 12.29 12.60 -9.21
CA ASN A 77 13.57 13.14 -8.73
C ASN A 77 14.23 12.25 -7.66
N TRP A 78 13.94 10.96 -7.62
CA TRP A 78 14.48 10.08 -6.58
C TRP A 78 16.01 10.13 -6.53
N LEU A 79 16.68 10.23 -7.68
CA LEU A 79 18.13 10.22 -7.74
C LEU A 79 18.72 11.43 -7.01
N GLU A 80 18.21 12.63 -7.31
CA GLU A 80 18.63 13.87 -6.68
C GLU A 80 18.35 13.85 -5.18
N ALA A 81 17.14 13.41 -4.78
CA ALA A 81 16.77 13.33 -3.37
C ALA A 81 17.68 12.37 -2.56
N TRP A 82 18.06 11.24 -3.16
CA TRP A 82 18.99 10.31 -2.52
C TRP A 82 20.43 10.82 -2.50
N GLN A 83 20.86 11.54 -3.54
CA GLN A 83 22.18 12.20 -3.55
C GLN A 83 22.29 13.21 -2.42
N GLU A 84 21.30 14.10 -2.29
CA GLU A 84 21.26 15.12 -1.23
C GLU A 84 21.31 14.50 0.18
N GLU A 85 20.52 13.44 0.41
CA GLU A 85 20.52 12.72 1.70
C GLU A 85 21.89 12.12 2.03
N PHE A 86 22.53 11.45 1.06
CA PHE A 86 23.85 10.86 1.29
C PHE A 86 24.95 11.90 1.46
N GLU A 87 24.91 13.00 0.71
CA GLU A 87 25.84 14.11 0.89
C GLU A 87 25.68 14.74 2.28
N SER A 88 24.44 14.91 2.77
CA SER A 88 24.18 15.40 4.13
C SER A 88 24.79 14.50 5.20
N LEU A 89 24.61 13.18 5.08
CA LEU A 89 25.13 12.20 6.05
C LEU A 89 26.66 12.08 6.03
N LEU A 90 27.31 12.36 4.89
CA LEU A 90 28.77 12.35 4.78
C LEU A 90 29.43 13.64 5.28
N ALA A 91 28.65 14.71 5.46
CA ALA A 91 29.11 16.00 5.97
C ALA A 91 29.07 16.09 7.51
N GLU A 92 28.45 15.12 8.19
CA GLU A 92 28.44 14.94 9.65
C GLU A 92 29.67 14.17 10.16
#